data_AF-A0A3C0A0Q7-F1
#
_entry.id   AF-A0A3C0A0Q7-F1
#
_cell.length_a   1.000
_cell.length_b   1.000
_cell.length_c   1.000
_cell.angle_alpha   90.00
_cell.angle_beta   90.00
_cell.angle_gamma   90.00
#
_symmetry.space_group_name_H-M   'P 1'
#
loop_
_entity.id
_entity.type
_entity.pdbx_description
1 polymer ?
#
loop_
_entity_poly.entity_id
_entity_poly.type
_entity_poly.pdbx_seq_one_letter_code
_entity_poly.pdbx_strand_id
1 'polypeptide(L)'
;MIIIRIPNAKILDDTETTLKMIASSLPSPAGLPSPIGRRAGVEGKEENVLFLDARNLGFLVNRKTKDFTDADIAKITDTYHAWRNSVHPSTSGRGVGGEGFVYQDKLGFCKSVPLEEIRAKDYVLTPGRYIGLPDEEDDFDFAERFDKLKAELDEQMKEELRLNELIRKNLAKLEISNSKSGL
;
A
#
# COMPACT_ATOMS: atom_id res chain seq x y z
N MET A 1 14.62 -33.85 7.81
CA MET A 1 15.07 -32.57 7.23
C MET A 1 16.48 -32.78 6.70
N ILE A 2 16.68 -32.77 5.38
CA ILE A 2 18.00 -32.99 4.77
C ILE A 2 18.66 -31.62 4.61
N ILE A 3 19.80 -31.41 5.28
CA ILE A 3 20.60 -30.19 5.16
C ILE A 3 21.83 -30.54 4.32
N ILE A 4 22.04 -29.79 3.24
CA ILE A 4 23.16 -30.00 2.32
C ILE A 4 24.00 -28.75 2.34
N ARG A 5 25.29 -28.91 2.59
CA ARG A 5 26.25 -27.81 2.60
C ARG A 5 27.04 -27.83 1.30
N ILE A 6 26.89 -26.75 0.53
CA ILE A 6 27.57 -26.57 -0.76
C ILE A 6 28.44 -25.31 -0.64
N PRO A 7 29.77 -25.42 -0.77
CA PRO A 7 30.67 -24.27 -0.76
C PRO A 7 30.44 -23.38 -1.98
N ASN A 8 30.53 -22.05 -1.81
CA ASN A 8 30.28 -21.09 -2.89
C ASN A 8 31.19 -21.31 -4.13
N ALA A 9 32.44 -21.75 -3.93
CA ALA A 9 33.35 -22.03 -5.05
C ALA A 9 32.83 -23.16 -5.97
N LYS A 10 32.19 -24.19 -5.40
CA LYS A 10 31.61 -25.28 -6.19
C LYS A 10 30.39 -24.86 -7.01
N ILE A 11 29.64 -23.87 -6.52
CA ILE A 11 28.49 -23.31 -7.26
C ILE A 11 28.97 -22.56 -8.50
N LEU A 12 30.16 -21.96 -8.48
CA LEU A 12 30.67 -21.14 -9.57
C LEU A 12 31.45 -21.96 -10.60
N ASP A 13 32.26 -22.92 -10.15
CA ASP A 13 33.20 -23.64 -11.02
C ASP A 13 32.65 -24.97 -11.59
N ASP A 14 31.66 -25.57 -10.91
CA ASP A 14 31.09 -26.87 -11.28
C ASP A 14 29.57 -26.90 -11.01
N THR A 15 28.90 -25.96 -11.69
CA THR A 15 27.46 -25.71 -11.59
C THR A 15 26.65 -26.98 -11.87
N GLU A 16 26.95 -27.70 -12.95
CA GLU A 16 26.13 -28.83 -13.40
C GLU A 16 26.16 -29.99 -12.39
N THR A 17 27.33 -30.33 -11.85
CA THR A 17 27.47 -31.39 -10.86
C THR A 17 26.84 -30.99 -9.53
N THR A 18 26.96 -29.72 -9.15
CA THR A 18 26.32 -29.16 -7.96
C THR A 18 24.79 -29.24 -8.05
N LEU A 19 24.22 -28.89 -9.21
CA LEU A 19 22.79 -28.98 -9.48
C LEU A 19 22.29 -30.43 -9.47
N LYS A 20 23.06 -31.39 -10.01
CA LYS A 20 22.73 -32.82 -9.95
C LYS A 20 22.75 -33.35 -8.52
N MET A 21 23.70 -32.92 -7.69
CA MET A 21 23.73 -33.27 -6.26
C MET A 21 22.48 -32.77 -5.54
N ILE A 22 22.09 -31.51 -5.74
CA ILE A 22 20.84 -30.96 -5.18
C ILE A 22 19.65 -31.77 -5.66
N ALA A 23 19.52 -32.04 -6.96
CA ALA A 23 18.41 -32.80 -7.52
C ALA A 23 18.30 -34.23 -6.93
N SER A 24 19.44 -34.92 -6.75
CA SER A 24 19.48 -36.29 -6.22
C SER A 24 19.19 -36.40 -4.72
N SER A 25 19.45 -35.32 -3.99
CA SER A 25 19.25 -35.23 -2.54
C SER A 25 17.84 -34.77 -2.15
N LEU A 26 17.08 -34.26 -3.13
CA LEU A 26 15.66 -33.99 -2.99
C LEU A 26 14.90 -35.32 -3.11
N PRO A 27 13.94 -35.58 -2.22
CA PRO A 27 13.15 -36.81 -2.29
C PRO A 27 12.38 -36.89 -3.63
N SER A 28 12.32 -38.08 -4.21
CA SER A 28 11.61 -38.36 -5.47
C SER A 28 10.12 -37.94 -5.39
N PRO A 29 9.50 -37.44 -6.48
CA PRO A 29 8.17 -36.82 -6.46
C PRO A 29 7.03 -37.76 -6.02
N ALA A 30 7.29 -39.07 -5.99
CA ALA A 30 6.28 -40.08 -5.66
C ALA A 30 5.84 -40.06 -4.18
N GLY A 31 6.52 -39.32 -3.30
CA GLY A 31 6.18 -39.24 -1.86
C GLY A 31 5.84 -37.85 -1.33
N LEU A 32 5.85 -36.82 -2.17
CA LEU A 32 5.48 -35.46 -1.78
C LEU A 32 4.01 -35.22 -2.13
N PRO A 33 3.13 -34.83 -1.18
CA PRO A 33 1.83 -34.32 -1.55
C PRO A 33 2.05 -33.13 -2.48
N SER A 34 1.39 -33.14 -3.65
CA SER A 34 1.47 -32.03 -4.60
C SER A 34 1.27 -30.70 -3.86
N PRO A 35 2.02 -29.64 -4.18
CA PRO A 35 1.77 -28.34 -3.59
C PRO A 35 0.33 -27.95 -3.92
N ILE A 36 -0.52 -28.01 -2.90
CA ILE A 36 -1.87 -27.47 -2.91
C ILE A 36 -1.71 -25.99 -3.23
N GLY A 37 -1.90 -25.60 -4.49
CA GLY A 37 -1.58 -24.24 -4.92
C GLY A 37 -1.84 -23.91 -6.38
N ARG A 38 -1.79 -24.88 -7.30
CA ARG A 38 -2.45 -24.69 -8.60
C ARG A 38 -3.93 -24.97 -8.44
N ARG A 39 -4.68 -23.96 -8.00
CA ARG A 39 -6.14 -23.96 -8.10
C ARG A 39 -6.50 -24.06 -9.59
N ALA A 40 -7.00 -25.22 -10.00
CA ALA A 40 -7.94 -25.26 -11.11
C ALA A 40 -9.05 -24.25 -10.78
N GLY A 41 -9.34 -23.34 -11.71
CA GLY A 41 -10.37 -22.33 -11.55
C GLY A 41 -11.66 -23.01 -11.11
N VAL A 42 -12.09 -22.71 -9.88
CA VAL A 42 -13.45 -23.00 -9.47
C VAL A 42 -14.28 -21.87 -10.07
N GLU A 43 -14.74 -22.08 -11.29
CA GLU A 43 -15.69 -21.19 -11.95
C GLU A 43 -16.89 -20.97 -11.00
N GLY A 44 -17.15 -19.70 -10.67
CA GLY A 44 -18.31 -19.30 -9.87
C GLY A 44 -18.06 -18.91 -8.40
N LYS A 45 -16.81 -18.71 -7.95
CA LYS A 45 -16.55 -18.04 -6.66
C LYS A 45 -16.12 -16.60 -6.89
N GLU A 46 -16.81 -15.66 -6.26
CA GLU A 46 -16.49 -14.23 -6.32
C GLU A 46 -15.02 -14.01 -5.91
N GLU A 47 -14.22 -13.53 -6.86
CA GLU A 47 -12.84 -13.16 -6.64
C GLU A 47 -12.82 -11.84 -5.86
N ASN A 48 -12.89 -11.95 -4.54
CA ASN A 48 -12.77 -10.83 -3.63
C ASN A 48 -11.30 -10.61 -3.26
N VAL A 49 -10.91 -9.34 -3.17
CA VAL A 49 -9.60 -8.87 -2.71
C VAL A 49 -9.78 -8.16 -1.37
N LEU A 50 -9.00 -8.55 -0.37
CA LEU A 50 -8.95 -7.85 0.91
C LEU A 50 -7.98 -6.67 0.83
N PHE A 51 -8.50 -5.46 1.01
CA PHE A 51 -7.68 -4.28 1.29
C PHE A 51 -7.49 -4.13 2.80
N LEU A 52 -6.23 -3.89 3.21
CA LEU A 52 -5.83 -3.59 4.59
C LEU A 52 -5.06 -2.26 4.61
N ASP A 53 -5.52 -1.30 5.40
CA ASP A 53 -4.84 -0.03 5.65
C ASP A 53 -4.19 -0.04 7.03
N ALA A 54 -2.89 -0.30 7.05
CA ALA A 54 -2.08 -0.31 8.27
C ALA A 54 -1.32 1.01 8.47
N ARG A 55 -1.61 2.08 7.71
CA ARG A 55 -0.85 3.35 7.80
C ARG A 55 -0.87 3.97 9.19
N ASN A 56 -1.97 3.79 9.92
CA ASN A 56 -2.15 4.27 11.29
C ASN A 56 -1.64 3.29 12.37
N LEU A 57 -1.20 2.09 11.99
CA LEU A 57 -0.64 1.09 12.90
C LEU A 57 0.88 1.22 13.02
N GLY A 58 1.45 0.65 14.08
CA GLY A 58 2.89 0.66 14.32
C GLY A 58 3.44 1.99 14.82
N PHE A 59 4.75 2.02 15.05
CA PHE A 59 5.48 3.13 15.64
C PHE A 59 6.68 3.51 14.77
N LEU A 60 7.10 4.78 14.81
CA LEU A 60 8.28 5.23 14.07
C LEU A 60 9.54 4.77 14.80
N VAL A 61 10.30 3.88 14.17
CA VAL A 61 11.68 3.56 14.59
C VAL A 61 12.62 4.70 14.21
N ASN A 62 12.36 5.34 13.07
CA ASN A 62 13.02 6.57 12.65
C ASN A 62 12.09 7.39 11.74
N ARG A 63 12.53 8.58 11.29
CA ARG A 63 11.72 9.50 10.47
C ARG A 63 11.14 8.88 9.18
N LYS A 64 11.75 7.82 8.64
CA LYS A 64 11.36 7.17 7.38
C LYS A 64 10.89 5.73 7.53
N THR A 65 10.93 5.17 8.74
CA THR A 65 10.66 3.75 8.98
C THR A 65 9.67 3.59 10.13
N LYS A 66 8.52 2.98 9.84
CA LYS A 66 7.63 2.41 10.84
C LYS A 66 7.95 0.94 11.05
N ASP A 67 7.78 0.49 12.28
CA ASP A 67 7.75 -0.93 12.65
C ASP A 67 6.44 -1.24 13.37
N PHE A 68 6.09 -2.51 13.44
CA PHE A 68 4.83 -2.98 14.03
C PHE A 68 5.08 -3.59 15.39
N THR A 69 4.19 -3.32 16.33
CA THR A 69 4.15 -4.07 17.59
C THR A 69 3.56 -5.46 17.37
N ASP A 70 3.78 -6.38 18.32
CA ASP A 70 3.12 -7.70 18.29
C ASP A 70 1.59 -7.57 18.22
N ALA A 71 1.02 -6.55 18.87
CA ALA A 71 -0.41 -6.27 18.82
C ALA A 71 -0.89 -5.81 17.44
N ASP A 72 -0.09 -5.00 16.73
CA ASP A 72 -0.39 -4.61 15.34
C ASP A 72 -0.36 -5.83 14.40
N ILE A 73 0.67 -6.67 14.54
CA ILE A 73 0.83 -7.90 13.75
C ILE A 73 -0.32 -8.86 14.02
N ALA A 74 -0.70 -9.07 15.28
CA ALA A 74 -1.83 -9.90 15.67
C ALA A 74 -3.13 -9.36 15.04
N LYS A 75 -3.40 -8.06 15.17
CA LYS A 75 -4.59 -7.42 14.56
C LYS A 75 -4.68 -7.65 13.05
N ILE A 76 -3.58 -7.47 12.33
CA ILE A 76 -3.53 -7.69 10.87
C ILE A 76 -3.77 -9.16 10.54
N THR A 77 -3.08 -10.05 11.26
CA THR A 77 -3.10 -11.51 11.03
C THR A 77 -4.47 -12.10 11.32
N ASP A 78 -5.07 -11.72 12.44
CA ASP A 78 -6.42 -12.15 12.84
C ASP A 78 -7.47 -11.68 11.84
N THR A 79 -7.36 -10.44 11.36
CA THR A 79 -8.27 -9.89 10.35
C THR A 79 -8.17 -10.67 9.03
N TYR A 80 -6.94 -10.96 8.59
CA TYR A 80 -6.72 -11.77 7.39
C TYR A 80 -7.26 -13.19 7.55
N HIS A 81 -7.03 -13.85 8.69
CA HIS A 81 -7.51 -15.19 8.93
C HIS A 81 -9.04 -15.24 9.01
N ALA A 82 -9.68 -14.27 9.66
CA ALA A 82 -11.13 -14.14 9.68
C ALA A 82 -11.70 -13.99 8.26
N TRP A 83 -11.13 -13.09 7.44
CA TRP A 83 -11.56 -12.88 6.04
C TRP A 83 -11.33 -14.11 5.16
N ARG A 84 -10.15 -14.72 5.26
CA ARG A 84 -9.81 -15.90 4.48
C ARG A 84 -10.76 -17.05 4.80
N ASN A 85 -11.10 -17.24 6.07
CA ASN A 85 -11.99 -18.31 6.49
C ASN A 85 -13.47 -18.02 6.14
N SER A 86 -13.88 -16.76 6.01
CA SER A 86 -15.22 -16.41 5.52
C SER A 86 -15.38 -16.66 4.02
N VAL A 87 -14.36 -16.34 3.21
CA VAL A 87 -14.36 -16.55 1.74
C VAL A 87 -14.01 -17.99 1.37
N HIS A 88 -13.17 -18.65 2.17
CA HIS A 88 -12.71 -20.02 1.97
C HIS A 88 -12.74 -20.81 3.28
N PRO A 89 -13.92 -21.31 3.69
CA PRO A 89 -14.05 -22.14 4.88
C PRO A 89 -13.16 -23.38 4.76
N SER A 90 -12.29 -23.60 5.75
CA SER A 90 -11.47 -24.80 5.81
C SER A 90 -12.34 -25.99 6.22
N THR A 91 -12.46 -26.99 5.35
CA THR A 91 -13.14 -28.27 5.63
C THR A 91 -12.35 -29.21 6.55
N SER A 92 -11.11 -28.86 6.90
CA SER A 92 -10.19 -29.77 7.59
C SER A 92 -10.11 -29.59 9.10
N GLY A 93 -10.88 -28.66 9.70
CA GLY A 93 -10.83 -28.34 11.13
C GLY A 93 -9.49 -27.81 11.64
N ARG A 94 -8.49 -27.66 10.75
CA ARG A 94 -7.10 -27.29 11.03
C ARG A 94 -6.79 -25.83 10.70
N GLY A 95 -7.82 -25.00 10.59
CA GLY A 95 -7.67 -23.55 10.64
C GLY A 95 -7.82 -23.13 12.07
N VAL A 96 -6.80 -22.50 12.66
CA VAL A 96 -6.95 -21.78 13.92
C VAL A 96 -7.83 -20.57 13.63
N GLY A 97 -9.14 -20.82 13.61
CA GLY A 97 -10.20 -19.88 13.80
C GLY A 97 -11.13 -20.62 14.74
N GLY A 98 -10.87 -20.48 16.04
CA GLY A 98 -11.82 -20.96 17.04
C GLY A 98 -13.21 -20.39 16.73
N GLU A 99 -14.24 -21.07 17.24
CA GLU A 99 -15.62 -20.59 17.16
C GLU A 99 -15.67 -19.07 17.43
N GLY A 100 -16.04 -18.26 16.42
CA GLY A 100 -16.44 -16.86 16.66
C GLY A 100 -15.78 -15.74 15.86
N PHE A 101 -14.74 -15.94 15.04
CA PHE A 101 -14.14 -14.82 14.29
C PHE A 101 -14.79 -14.62 12.92
N VAL A 102 -15.99 -14.01 12.91
CA VAL A 102 -16.67 -13.55 11.69
C VAL A 102 -15.99 -12.26 11.21
N TYR A 103 -15.54 -12.27 9.95
CA TYR A 103 -15.00 -11.07 9.31
C TYR A 103 -16.07 -9.99 9.12
N GLN A 104 -15.68 -8.74 9.34
CA GLN A 104 -16.48 -7.55 9.04
C GLN A 104 -15.57 -6.46 8.48
N ASP A 105 -16.07 -5.74 7.48
CA ASP A 105 -15.41 -4.53 6.96
C ASP A 105 -15.35 -3.46 8.06
N LYS A 106 -14.24 -2.73 8.12
CA LYS A 106 -14.00 -1.65 9.10
C LYS A 106 -13.47 -0.41 8.37
N LEU A 107 -14.23 0.67 8.43
CA LEU A 107 -13.84 1.98 7.90
C LEU A 107 -12.45 2.37 8.40
N GLY A 108 -11.62 2.89 7.50
CA GLY A 108 -10.23 3.25 7.79
C GLY A 108 -9.25 2.09 8.04
N PHE A 109 -9.68 0.83 8.04
CA PHE A 109 -8.80 -0.32 8.33
C PHE A 109 -8.87 -1.48 7.34
N CYS A 110 -10.05 -2.02 7.02
CA CYS A 110 -10.13 -3.17 6.12
C CYS A 110 -11.44 -3.23 5.34
N LYS A 111 -11.38 -3.74 4.10
CA LYS A 111 -12.56 -3.98 3.27
C LYS A 111 -12.34 -5.12 2.28
N SER A 112 -13.31 -6.02 2.16
CA SER A 112 -13.37 -7.02 1.10
C SER A 112 -14.04 -6.43 -0.14
N VAL A 113 -13.36 -6.46 -1.29
CA VAL A 113 -13.81 -5.79 -2.51
C VAL A 113 -13.85 -6.78 -3.68
N PRO A 114 -14.94 -6.83 -4.47
CA PRO A 114 -15.01 -7.69 -5.64
C PRO A 114 -14.10 -7.19 -6.76
N LEU A 115 -13.54 -8.11 -7.53
CA LEU A 115 -12.65 -7.78 -8.65
C LEU A 115 -13.28 -6.82 -9.67
N GLU A 116 -14.61 -6.88 -9.85
CA GLU A 116 -15.33 -5.98 -10.76
C GLU A 116 -15.33 -4.52 -10.28
N GLU A 117 -15.37 -4.27 -8.96
CA GLU A 117 -15.20 -2.90 -8.44
C GLU A 117 -13.77 -2.39 -8.70
N ILE A 118 -12.77 -3.27 -8.58
CA ILE A 118 -11.37 -2.94 -8.90
C ILE A 118 -11.22 -2.62 -10.39
N ARG A 119 -11.83 -3.42 -11.27
CA ARG A 119 -11.85 -3.20 -12.72
C ARG A 119 -12.48 -1.85 -13.06
N ALA A 120 -13.61 -1.51 -12.42
CA ALA A 120 -14.29 -0.23 -12.63
C ALA A 120 -13.48 0.99 -12.17
N LYS A 121 -12.47 0.80 -11.31
CA LYS A 121 -11.55 1.83 -10.82
C LYS A 121 -10.15 1.72 -11.46
N ASP A 122 -10.07 1.20 -12.70
CA ASP A 122 -8.85 1.06 -13.49
C ASP A 122 -7.71 0.31 -12.78
N TYR A 123 -8.06 -0.66 -11.93
CA TYR A 123 -7.12 -1.46 -11.15
C TYR A 123 -6.21 -0.68 -10.19
N VAL A 124 -6.61 0.53 -9.79
CA VAL A 124 -5.89 1.27 -8.74
C VAL A 124 -6.03 0.52 -7.41
N LEU A 125 -4.93 0.09 -6.79
CA LEU A 125 -4.92 -0.72 -5.57
C LEU A 125 -4.63 0.06 -4.28
N THR A 126 -4.81 1.38 -4.28
CA THR A 126 -4.62 2.19 -3.08
C THR A 126 -5.73 1.91 -2.07
N PRO A 127 -5.45 1.40 -0.85
CA PRO A 127 -6.49 0.96 0.10
C PRO A 127 -7.51 2.05 0.43
N GLY A 128 -7.08 3.31 0.56
CA GLY A 128 -7.96 4.46 0.82
C GLY A 128 -9.04 4.68 -0.23
N ARG A 129 -8.89 4.16 -1.46
CA ARG A 129 -9.91 4.24 -2.52
C ARG A 129 -11.10 3.30 -2.30
N TYR A 130 -10.98 2.35 -1.38
CA TYR A 130 -11.97 1.32 -1.10
C TYR A 130 -12.46 1.33 0.34
N ILE A 131 -11.55 1.51 1.29
CA ILE A 131 -11.79 1.36 2.74
C ILE A 131 -12.54 2.57 3.33
N GLY A 132 -12.49 3.74 2.69
CA GLY A 132 -13.03 4.98 3.24
C GLY A 132 -12.17 5.52 4.39
N LEU A 133 -12.54 6.69 4.90
CA LEU A 133 -11.97 7.23 6.12
C LEU A 133 -12.79 6.71 7.31
N PRO A 134 -12.17 6.49 8.49
CA PRO A 134 -12.97 6.34 9.71
C PRO A 134 -13.85 7.57 9.87
N ASP A 135 -15.04 7.39 10.45
CA ASP A 135 -15.78 8.52 11.03
C ASP A 135 -14.89 9.02 12.20
N GLU A 136 -14.03 10.00 11.93
CA GLU A 136 -13.41 10.76 13.00
C GLU A 136 -14.54 11.50 13.71
N GLU A 137 -14.63 11.38 15.04
CA GLU A 137 -15.43 12.33 15.82
C GLU A 137 -14.96 13.74 15.46
N ASP A 138 -15.90 14.53 14.94
CA ASP A 138 -15.74 15.89 14.41
C ASP A 138 -14.79 16.76 15.24
N ASP A 139 -13.59 16.99 14.72
CA ASP A 139 -12.79 18.20 14.99
C ASP A 139 -12.19 18.77 13.69
N PHE A 140 -12.60 18.24 12.53
CA PHE A 140 -12.16 18.66 11.20
C PHE A 140 -13.34 19.25 10.42
N ASP A 141 -13.67 20.51 10.68
CA ASP A 141 -14.62 21.25 9.85
C ASP A 141 -13.94 21.65 8.53
N PHE A 142 -14.18 20.83 7.50
CA PHE A 142 -13.69 21.08 6.15
C PHE A 142 -14.22 22.43 5.61
N ALA A 143 -15.46 22.79 5.90
CA ALA A 143 -16.06 24.03 5.40
C ALA A 143 -15.36 25.24 6.00
N GLU A 144 -15.15 25.24 7.32
CA GLU A 144 -14.40 26.32 8.01
C GLU A 144 -12.97 26.45 7.48
N ARG A 145 -12.26 25.31 7.32
CA ARG A 145 -10.89 25.31 6.80
C ARG A 145 -10.81 25.79 5.36
N PHE A 146 -11.74 25.35 4.52
CA PHE A 146 -11.82 25.75 3.13
C PHE A 146 -12.10 27.25 3.00
N ASP A 147 -13.07 27.77 3.76
CA ASP A 147 -13.42 29.18 3.75
C ASP A 147 -12.26 30.05 4.23
N LYS A 148 -11.53 29.62 5.26
CA LYS A 148 -10.31 30.29 5.73
C LYS A 148 -9.23 30.33 4.64
N LEU A 149 -8.94 29.19 4.00
CA LEU A 149 -7.93 29.12 2.93
C LEU A 149 -8.33 29.95 1.71
N LYS A 150 -9.63 29.98 1.38
CA LYS A 150 -10.16 30.80 0.29
C LYS A 150 -9.98 32.29 0.59
N ALA A 151 -10.30 32.72 1.82
CA ALA A 151 -10.10 34.11 2.23
C ALA A 151 -8.62 34.52 2.17
N GLU A 152 -7.72 33.64 2.62
CA GLU A 152 -6.27 33.85 2.52
C GLU A 152 -5.81 33.96 1.06
N LEU A 153 -6.31 33.10 0.18
CA LEU A 153 -6.03 33.16 -1.26
C LEU A 153 -6.51 34.47 -1.88
N ASP A 154 -7.73 34.91 -1.56
CA ASP A 154 -8.29 36.17 -2.06
C ASP A 154 -7.48 37.39 -1.59
N GLU A 155 -6.94 37.36 -0.36
CA GLU A 155 -6.04 38.39 0.15
C GLU A 155 -4.70 38.40 -0.60
N GLN A 156 -4.12 37.23 -0.83
CA GLN A 156 -2.89 37.09 -1.62
C GLN A 156 -3.06 37.60 -3.06
N MET A 157 -4.20 37.37 -3.68
CA MET A 157 -4.50 37.89 -5.02
C MET A 157 -4.59 39.43 -5.05
N LYS A 158 -5.16 40.06 -4.01
CA LYS A 158 -5.19 41.52 -3.92
C LYS A 158 -3.79 42.12 -3.73
N GLU A 159 -2.97 41.48 -2.90
CA GLU A 159 -1.60 41.92 -2.69
C GLU A 159 -0.74 41.75 -3.95
N GLU A 160 -0.96 40.68 -4.72
CA GLU A 160 -0.33 40.46 -6.03
C GLU A 160 -0.60 41.62 -6.99
N LEU A 161 -1.86 42.05 -7.11
CA LEU A 161 -2.25 43.18 -7.96
C LEU A 161 -1.55 44.47 -7.51
N ARG A 162 -1.56 44.76 -6.20
CA ARG A 162 -0.92 45.95 -5.63
C ARG A 162 0.59 45.97 -5.91
N LEU A 163 1.26 44.83 -5.70
CA LEU A 163 2.69 44.69 -5.94
C LEU A 163 3.02 44.83 -7.43
N ASN A 164 2.22 44.25 -8.31
CA ASN A 164 2.38 44.38 -9.76
C ASN A 164 2.27 45.83 -10.23
N GLU A 165 1.29 46.59 -9.74
CA GLU A 165 1.17 48.01 -10.04
C GLU A 165 2.38 48.80 -9.54
N LEU A 166 2.87 48.50 -8.34
CA LEU A 166 4.05 49.14 -7.77
C LEU A 166 5.31 48.82 -8.57
N ILE A 167 5.48 47.57 -8.99
CA ILE A 167 6.58 47.13 -9.86
C ILE A 167 6.54 47.91 -11.18
N ARG A 168 5.38 47.97 -11.85
CA ARG A 168 5.22 48.72 -13.11
C ARG A 168 5.55 50.20 -12.94
N LYS A 169 5.07 50.82 -11.86
CA LYS A 169 5.34 52.23 -11.53
C LYS A 169 6.83 52.48 -11.28
N ASN A 170 7.53 51.54 -10.65
CA ASN A 170 8.96 51.67 -10.41
C ASN A 170 9.79 51.42 -11.67
N LEU A 171 9.42 50.43 -12.49
CA LEU A 171 10.06 50.18 -13.79
C LEU A 171 9.93 51.39 -14.72
N ALA A 172 8.78 52.08 -14.74
CA ALA A 172 8.58 53.28 -15.55
C ALA A 172 9.51 54.45 -15.16
N LYS A 173 10.08 54.45 -13.94
CA LYS A 173 11.06 55.46 -13.49
C LYS A 173 12.49 55.13 -13.90
N LEU A 174 12.75 53.90 -14.33
CA LEU A 174 14.08 53.49 -14.76
C LEU A 174 14.25 53.88 -16.22
N GLU A 175 14.96 54.98 -16.48
CA GLU A 175 15.48 55.25 -17.82
C GLU A 175 16.65 54.32 -18.11
N ILE A 176 16.44 53.35 -19.00
CA ILE A 176 17.53 52.56 -19.56
C ILE A 176 18.23 53.46 -20.58
N SER A 177 19.34 54.09 -20.17
CA SER A 177 20.26 54.75 -21.09
C SER A 177 20.89 53.68 -21.98
N ASN A 178 20.28 53.43 -23.14
CA ASN A 178 20.90 52.64 -24.19
C ASN A 178 22.11 53.42 -24.70
N SER A 179 23.28 53.14 -24.13
CA SER A 179 24.54 53.56 -24.69
C SER A 179 24.71 52.91 -26.06
N LYS A 180 24.46 53.68 -27.12
CA LYS A 180 25.06 53.46 -28.42
C LYS A 180 25.78 54.73 -28.86
N SER A 181 27.07 54.77 -28.59
CA SER A 181 28.08 55.41 -29.47
C SER A 181 29.48 55.06 -28.94
N GLY A 182 30.13 54.07 -29.56
CA GLY A 182 31.49 53.68 -29.20
C GLY A 182 31.97 52.50 -30.02
N LEU A 183 32.50 52.82 -31.21
CA LEU A 183 33.12 52.00 -32.27
C LEU A 183 32.21 51.53 -33.41
#